data_AF-A0A9E3E7E0-F1
#
_entry.id   AF-A0A9E3E7E0-F1
#
_cell.length_a   1.000
_cell.length_b   1.000
_cell.length_c   1.000
_cell.angle_alpha   90.00
_cell.angle_beta   90.00
_cell.angle_gamma   90.00
#
_symmetry.space_group_name_H-M   'P 1'
#
loop_
_entity.id
_entity.type
_entity.pdbx_description
1 polymer ?
#
loop_
_entity_poly.entity_id
_entity_poly.type
_entity_poly.pdbx_seq_one_letter_code
_entity_poly.pdbx_strand_id
1 'polypeptide(L)'
;MIRNISKLMATASAILAFTLSPSAAKAQSFTGNYPVLETQVLGGIAGNIKGGNESFCLMLTDDAGFGRPHSGTATLTSSNSPTLSGGEFYVIGKMIFVNFGVGSTTGENAGFVIVAPANASTGQIGTGVMGLTGGVPSSGLATVGQKNGC
;
A
#
# COMPACT_ATOMS: atom_id res chain seq x y z
N MET A 1 11.66 7.00 -61.91
CA MET A 1 11.15 5.95 -60.99
C MET A 1 11.59 6.29 -59.56
N ILE A 2 11.12 7.41 -58.97
CA ILE A 2 11.60 7.93 -57.65
C ILE A 2 10.46 8.67 -56.91
N ARG A 3 9.28 8.03 -56.78
CA ARG A 3 8.11 8.69 -56.15
C ARG A 3 7.52 7.97 -54.93
N ASN A 4 8.06 6.79 -54.57
CA ASN A 4 7.44 5.92 -53.58
C ASN A 4 8.25 5.72 -52.28
N ILE A 5 9.48 6.25 -52.18
CA ILE A 5 10.32 6.07 -50.97
C ILE A 5 9.92 7.05 -49.85
N SER A 6 9.46 8.25 -50.20
CA SER A 6 9.07 9.29 -49.23
C SER A 6 7.85 8.89 -48.39
N LYS A 7 6.96 8.04 -48.92
CA LYS A 7 5.79 7.53 -48.18
C LYS A 7 6.14 6.38 -47.24
N LEU A 8 7.21 5.63 -47.51
CA LEU A 8 7.64 4.50 -46.67
C LEU A 8 8.39 4.98 -45.42
N MET A 9 9.09 6.12 -45.48
CA MET A 9 9.78 6.69 -44.31
C MET A 9 8.82 7.42 -43.36
N ALA A 10 7.70 7.95 -43.86
CA ALA A 10 6.72 8.64 -43.02
C ALA A 10 5.93 7.68 -42.11
N THR A 11 5.72 6.43 -42.52
CA THR A 11 5.02 5.41 -41.73
C THR A 11 5.91 4.71 -40.70
N ALA A 12 7.24 4.70 -40.88
CA ALA A 12 8.16 4.12 -39.90
C ALA A 12 8.34 5.02 -38.66
N SER A 13 8.35 6.35 -38.83
CA SER A 13 8.53 7.30 -37.72
C SER A 13 7.32 7.42 -36.79
N ALA A 14 6.12 7.06 -37.24
CA ALA A 14 4.93 7.04 -36.38
C ALA A 14 4.91 5.82 -35.43
N ILE A 15 5.58 4.73 -35.80
CA ILE A 15 5.59 3.49 -34.99
C ILE A 15 6.63 3.58 -33.86
N LEU A 16 7.74 4.28 -34.08
CA LEU A 16 8.77 4.50 -33.05
C LEU A 16 8.29 5.43 -31.91
N ALA A 17 7.37 6.34 -32.17
CA ALA A 17 6.82 7.26 -31.16
C ALA A 17 5.89 6.56 -30.13
N PHE A 18 5.40 5.35 -30.42
CA PHE A 18 4.53 4.60 -29.51
C PHE A 18 5.26 3.54 -28.67
N THR A 19 6.58 3.39 -28.82
CA THR A 19 7.34 2.33 -28.13
C THR A 19 8.22 2.83 -26.98
N LEU A 20 8.22 4.15 -26.71
CA LEU A 20 9.16 4.78 -25.78
C LEU A 20 8.51 5.62 -24.67
N SER A 21 7.22 5.47 -24.39
CA SER A 21 6.69 5.87 -23.09
C SER A 21 6.95 4.72 -22.11
N PRO A 22 7.99 4.79 -21.24
CA PRO A 22 8.12 3.84 -20.17
C PRO A 22 6.87 3.97 -19.31
N SER A 23 6.03 2.94 -19.37
CA SER A 23 5.09 2.42 -18.37
C SER A 23 4.79 3.28 -17.12
N ALA A 24 4.50 4.57 -17.26
CA ALA A 24 3.98 5.41 -16.19
C ALA A 24 2.53 5.01 -15.84
N ALA A 25 1.90 4.22 -16.72
CA ALA A 25 0.72 3.42 -16.43
C ALA A 25 1.08 2.00 -15.92
N LYS A 26 2.23 1.80 -15.27
CA LYS A 26 2.34 0.76 -14.25
C LYS A 26 1.24 1.10 -13.24
N ALA A 27 0.21 0.28 -13.22
CA ALA A 27 -1.07 0.61 -12.63
C ALA A 27 -0.88 1.11 -11.19
N GLN A 28 -1.00 2.42 -10.99
CA GLN A 28 -0.95 3.11 -9.69
C GLN A 28 -2.23 2.84 -8.89
N SER A 29 -2.72 1.61 -8.99
CA SER A 29 -4.04 1.20 -8.53
C SER A 29 -4.19 1.50 -7.05
N PHE A 30 -3.11 1.38 -6.28
CA PHE A 30 -3.14 1.61 -4.84
C PHE A 30 -2.76 3.04 -4.41
N THR A 31 -2.32 3.92 -5.31
CA THR A 31 -1.95 5.31 -4.92
C THR A 31 -3.17 6.08 -4.43
N GLY A 32 -3.26 6.39 -3.14
CA GLY A 32 -4.37 7.13 -2.55
C GLY A 32 -4.45 7.00 -1.02
N ASN A 33 -5.51 7.59 -0.45
CA ASN A 33 -5.73 7.65 1.00
C ASN A 33 -6.88 6.72 1.41
N TYR A 34 -6.68 5.86 2.39
CA TYR A 34 -7.65 4.86 2.81
C TYR A 34 -7.96 5.05 4.30
N PRO A 35 -9.23 5.30 4.67
CA PRO A 35 -9.61 5.28 6.07
C PRO A 35 -9.53 3.84 6.55
N VAL A 36 -8.87 3.61 7.68
CA VAL A 36 -8.73 2.28 8.29
C VAL A 36 -9.33 2.34 9.68
N LEU A 37 -10.29 1.46 9.94
CA LEU A 37 -10.83 1.23 11.28
C LEU A 37 -10.24 -0.07 11.81
N GLU A 38 -9.40 0.02 12.83
CA GLU A 38 -8.95 -1.15 13.58
C GLU A 38 -9.90 -1.41 14.75
N THR A 39 -10.58 -2.55 14.75
CA THR A 39 -11.28 -3.06 15.92
C THR A 39 -10.36 -4.02 16.66
N GLN A 40 -9.76 -3.56 17.75
CA GLN A 40 -8.84 -4.36 18.54
C GLN A 40 -9.57 -5.53 19.21
N VAL A 41 -9.05 -6.74 19.01
CA VAL A 41 -9.60 -7.94 19.66
C VAL A 41 -8.98 -8.07 21.05
N LEU A 42 -9.82 -8.36 22.04
CA LEU A 42 -9.44 -8.60 23.44
C LEU A 42 -8.51 -9.83 23.52
N GLY A 43 -7.19 -9.64 23.43
CA GLY A 43 -6.20 -10.69 23.61
C GLY A 43 -5.67 -10.72 25.05
N GLY A 44 -5.97 -11.78 25.81
CA GLY A 44 -5.49 -11.94 27.18
C GLY A 44 -4.73 -13.25 27.41
N ILE A 45 -3.50 -13.14 27.92
CA ILE A 45 -2.98 -14.04 28.98
C ILE A 45 -2.41 -13.19 30.14
N ALA A 46 -1.90 -11.98 29.89
CA ALA A 46 -1.57 -11.02 30.96
C ALA A 46 -1.70 -9.56 30.49
N GLY A 47 -2.81 -8.93 30.88
CA GLY A 47 -2.93 -7.51 31.27
C GLY A 47 -2.47 -6.42 30.29
N ASN A 48 -3.38 -5.96 29.43
CA ASN A 48 -4.04 -4.65 29.55
C ASN A 48 -4.88 -4.40 28.30
N ILE A 49 -6.20 -4.59 28.43
CA ILE A 49 -7.13 -4.55 27.32
C ILE A 49 -7.84 -3.20 27.29
N LYS A 50 -7.56 -2.36 26.30
CA LYS A 50 -8.55 -1.40 25.80
C LYS A 50 -9.28 -2.07 24.64
N GLY A 51 -10.50 -2.52 24.87
CA GLY A 51 -11.46 -2.71 23.78
C GLY A 51 -11.77 -1.34 23.21
N GLY A 52 -11.53 -1.15 21.92
CA GLY A 52 -11.71 0.14 21.26
C GLY A 52 -11.54 0.04 19.76
N ASN A 53 -12.17 0.97 19.07
CA ASN A 53 -11.92 1.19 17.66
C ASN A 53 -10.90 2.32 17.53
N GLU A 54 -9.84 2.10 16.77
CA GLU A 54 -8.91 3.15 16.38
C GLU A 54 -9.07 3.46 14.90
N SER A 55 -9.10 4.75 14.59
CA SER A 55 -9.21 5.25 13.22
C SER A 55 -7.88 5.77 12.75
N PHE A 56 -7.47 5.31 11.57
CA PHE A 56 -6.27 5.73 10.89
C PHE A 56 -6.59 6.23 9.49
N CYS A 57 -5.69 7.01 8.93
CA CYS A 57 -5.60 7.19 7.49
C CYS A 57 -4.30 6.59 6.96
N LEU A 58 -4.46 5.57 6.11
CA LEU A 58 -3.38 4.92 5.38
C LEU A 58 -3.21 5.58 4.01
N MET A 59 -2.06 6.21 3.80
CA MET A 59 -1.70 6.81 2.51
C MET A 59 -0.69 5.90 1.82
N LEU A 60 -0.98 5.52 0.57
CA LEU A 60 -0.12 4.67 -0.24
C LEU A 60 0.33 5.42 -1.50
N THR A 61 1.60 5.21 -1.89
CA THR A 61 2.13 5.65 -3.18
C THR A 61 2.59 4.42 -3.95
N ASP A 62 1.78 3.98 -4.92
CA ASP A 62 2.07 2.84 -5.80
C ASP A 62 2.96 3.30 -6.96
N ASP A 63 4.26 3.13 -6.80
CA ASP A 63 5.31 3.55 -7.74
C ASP A 63 6.14 2.38 -8.26
N ALA A 64 5.77 1.14 -7.88
CA ALA A 64 6.54 -0.07 -8.11
C ALA A 64 8.00 0.01 -7.60
N GLY A 65 8.26 0.88 -6.62
CA GLY A 65 9.61 1.24 -6.16
C GLY A 65 10.39 0.08 -5.54
N PHE A 66 9.68 -0.95 -5.05
CA PHE A 66 10.28 -2.13 -4.44
C PHE A 66 10.29 -3.36 -5.36
N GLY A 67 10.31 -3.14 -6.68
CA GLY A 67 10.54 -4.19 -7.67
C GLY A 67 9.34 -5.10 -7.95
N ARG A 68 8.15 -4.79 -7.43
CA ARG A 68 6.90 -5.49 -7.73
C ARG A 68 5.91 -4.59 -8.47
N PRO A 69 5.03 -5.13 -9.32
CA PRO A 69 4.06 -4.32 -10.08
C PRO A 69 3.21 -3.38 -9.24
N HIS A 70 2.88 -3.80 -8.02
CA HIS A 70 2.13 -3.01 -7.03
C HIS A 70 2.92 -3.01 -5.73
N SER A 71 3.70 -1.95 -5.54
CA SER A 71 4.51 -1.74 -4.35
C SER A 71 4.92 -0.28 -4.27
N GLY A 72 5.29 0.17 -3.08
CA GLY A 72 5.77 1.52 -2.88
C GLY A 72 5.68 1.95 -1.43
N THR A 73 5.63 3.26 -1.20
CA THR A 73 5.71 3.82 0.15
C THR A 73 4.35 3.91 0.82
N ALA A 74 4.36 3.88 2.15
CA ALA A 74 3.19 4.00 2.99
C ALA A 74 3.40 5.03 4.11
N THR A 75 2.33 5.75 4.45
CA THR A 75 2.25 6.61 5.64
C THR A 75 0.96 6.28 6.39
N LEU A 76 1.04 6.15 7.71
CA LEU A 76 -0.11 5.92 8.57
C LEU A 76 -0.25 7.10 9.53
N THR A 77 -1.40 7.77 9.48
CA THR A 77 -1.73 8.88 10.38
C THR A 77 -2.87 8.49 11.30
N SER A 78 -2.88 9.01 12.52
CA SER A 78 -3.94 8.85 13.52
C SER A 78 -4.12 10.17 14.25
N SER A 79 -5.33 10.45 14.76
CA SER A 79 -5.56 11.62 15.61
C SER A 79 -5.00 11.45 17.02
N ASN A 80 -4.76 10.20 17.44
CA ASN A 80 -4.41 9.86 18.83
C ASN A 80 -2.99 9.32 18.99
N SER A 81 -2.30 9.06 17.87
CA SER A 81 -0.98 8.42 17.84
C SER A 81 -0.04 9.13 16.85
N PRO A 82 1.29 9.05 17.04
CA PRO A 82 2.25 9.62 16.10
C PRO A 82 2.05 9.11 14.67
N THR A 83 2.35 9.96 13.69
CA THR A 83 2.40 9.55 12.29
C THR A 83 3.56 8.59 12.06
N LEU A 84 3.27 7.44 11.46
CA LEU A 84 4.29 6.49 11.00
C LEU A 84 4.56 6.77 9.51
N SER A 85 5.74 7.29 9.20
CA SER A 85 6.20 7.54 7.83
C SER A 85 7.36 6.59 7.47
N GLY A 86 7.63 6.46 6.18
CA GLY A 86 8.67 5.55 5.68
C GLY A 86 8.27 4.08 5.73
N GLY A 87 6.96 3.78 5.84
CA GLY A 87 6.45 2.44 5.64
C GLY A 87 6.54 2.02 4.18
N GLU A 88 6.33 0.74 3.96
CA GLU A 88 6.41 0.09 2.65
C GLU A 88 5.24 -0.85 2.48
N PHE A 89 4.74 -0.98 1.24
CA PHE A 89 3.71 -1.95 0.93
C PHE A 89 4.02 -2.76 -0.32
N TYR A 90 3.40 -3.94 -0.36
CA TYR A 90 3.53 -4.91 -1.44
C TYR A 90 2.19 -5.58 -1.68
N VAL A 91 1.81 -5.77 -2.94
CA VAL A 91 0.73 -6.68 -3.32
C VAL A 91 1.31 -7.95 -3.91
N ILE A 92 1.00 -9.07 -3.29
CA ILE A 92 1.46 -10.40 -3.70
C ILE A 92 0.22 -11.29 -3.83
N GLY A 93 -0.03 -11.75 -5.05
CA GLY A 93 -1.29 -12.42 -5.38
C GLY A 93 -2.48 -11.49 -5.19
N LYS A 94 -3.43 -11.88 -4.34
CA LYS A 94 -4.64 -11.09 -4.02
C LYS A 94 -4.59 -10.49 -2.61
N MET A 95 -3.38 -10.29 -2.07
CA MET A 95 -3.16 -9.77 -0.72
C MET A 95 -2.24 -8.57 -0.76
N ILE A 96 -2.56 -7.54 0.01
CA ILE A 96 -1.67 -6.42 0.32
C ILE A 96 -1.04 -6.64 1.69
N PHE A 97 0.24 -6.28 1.78
CA PHE A 97 1.02 -6.22 3.00
C PHE A 97 1.53 -4.80 3.13
N VAL A 98 1.22 -4.13 4.24
CA VAL A 98 1.76 -2.80 4.57
C VAL A 98 2.55 -2.94 5.86
N ASN A 99 3.79 -2.50 5.88
CA ASN A 99 4.68 -2.62 7.04
C ASN A 99 5.26 -1.25 7.41
N PHE A 100 5.27 -0.96 8.70
CA PHE A 100 5.96 0.20 9.29
C PHE A 100 6.94 -0.30 10.34
N GLY A 101 8.20 0.13 10.26
CA GLY A 101 9.16 -0.08 11.35
C GLY A 101 8.92 0.92 12.48
N VAL A 102 8.87 0.45 13.71
CA VAL A 102 8.74 1.26 14.92
C VAL A 102 9.93 0.94 15.83
N GLY A 103 10.95 1.80 15.77
CA GLY A 103 12.12 1.63 16.62
C GLY A 103 11.76 1.80 18.10
N SER A 104 12.22 0.89 18.96
CA SER A 104 12.18 1.10 20.41
C SER A 104 13.52 1.61 20.95
N THR A 105 13.48 2.30 22.08
CA THR A 105 14.67 2.69 22.84
C THR A 105 15.30 1.51 23.61
N THR A 106 14.65 0.35 23.64
CA THR A 106 15.10 -0.87 24.32
C THR A 106 15.79 -1.87 23.39
N GLY A 107 15.91 -1.56 22.10
CA GLY A 107 16.57 -2.41 21.10
C GLY A 107 15.67 -3.48 20.48
N GLU A 108 14.39 -3.52 20.85
CA GLU A 108 13.38 -4.33 20.16
C GLU A 108 12.84 -3.55 18.96
N ASN A 109 12.99 -4.10 17.76
CA ASN A 109 12.33 -3.53 16.59
C ASN A 109 10.89 -4.02 16.59
N ALA A 110 9.96 -3.14 16.94
CA ALA A 110 8.55 -3.40 16.76
C ALA A 110 8.12 -2.94 15.37
N GLY A 111 7.01 -3.47 14.87
CA GLY A 111 6.50 -3.08 13.57
C GLY A 111 4.98 -3.02 13.59
N PHE A 112 4.43 -2.32 12.63
CA PHE A 112 3.00 -2.29 12.41
C PHE A 112 2.71 -2.92 11.06
N VAL A 113 1.87 -3.97 11.04
CA VAL A 113 1.57 -4.72 9.82
C VAL A 113 0.08 -4.73 9.54
N ILE A 114 -0.29 -4.41 8.31
CA ILE A 114 -1.64 -4.61 7.78
C ILE A 114 -1.55 -5.70 6.70
N VAL A 115 -2.40 -6.72 6.82
CA VAL A 115 -2.56 -7.78 5.83
C VAL A 115 -4.02 -7.88 5.45
N ALA A 116 -4.34 -7.62 4.19
CA ALA A 116 -5.73 -7.60 3.71
C ALA A 116 -5.85 -8.12 2.28
N PRO A 117 -7.03 -8.62 1.87
CA PRO A 117 -7.33 -8.87 0.47
C PRO A 117 -7.20 -7.58 -0.34
N ALA A 118 -6.70 -7.69 -1.57
CA ALA A 118 -6.48 -6.58 -2.46
C ALA A 118 -6.87 -6.92 -3.90
N ASN A 119 -7.53 -5.97 -4.57
CA ASN A 119 -7.85 -6.06 -5.99
C ASN A 119 -6.94 -5.12 -6.77
N ALA A 120 -5.91 -5.69 -7.40
CA ALA A 120 -4.92 -4.97 -8.19
C ALA A 120 -5.52 -4.16 -9.36
N SER A 121 -6.67 -4.57 -9.90
CA SER A 121 -7.31 -3.87 -11.01
C SER A 121 -8.08 -2.62 -10.56
N THR A 122 -8.57 -2.60 -9.31
CA THR A 122 -9.41 -1.51 -8.80
C THR A 122 -8.75 -0.70 -7.68
N GLY A 123 -7.63 -1.16 -7.14
CA GLY A 123 -6.98 -0.51 -5.99
C GLY A 123 -7.75 -0.66 -4.68
N GLN A 124 -8.76 -1.53 -4.65
CA GLN A 124 -9.57 -1.77 -3.46
C GLN A 124 -8.82 -2.68 -2.50
N ILE A 125 -8.89 -2.32 -1.22
CA ILE A 125 -8.37 -3.10 -0.11
C ILE A 125 -9.56 -3.54 0.73
N GLY A 126 -9.65 -4.83 1.02
CA GLY A 126 -10.73 -5.41 1.79
C GLY A 126 -10.47 -5.35 3.30
N THR A 127 -11.35 -6.01 4.06
CA THR A 127 -11.14 -6.22 5.49
C THR A 127 -10.05 -7.26 5.71
N GLY A 128 -9.14 -6.97 6.64
CA GLY A 128 -7.98 -7.80 6.94
C GLY A 128 -7.62 -7.78 8.42
N VAL A 129 -6.35 -8.05 8.70
CA VAL A 129 -5.78 -8.01 10.05
C VAL A 129 -4.77 -6.88 10.11
N MET A 130 -4.76 -6.21 11.24
CA MET A 130 -3.84 -5.13 11.58
C MET A 130 -3.24 -5.45 12.94
N GLY A 131 -1.93 -5.30 13.10
CA GLY A 131 -1.29 -5.72 14.35
C GLY A 131 0.14 -5.26 14.52
N LEU A 132 0.59 -5.36 15.77
CA LEU A 132 1.95 -5.03 16.19
C LEU A 132 2.85 -6.28 16.13
N THR A 133 3.98 -6.15 15.46
CA THR A 133 5.10 -7.11 15.52
C THR A 133 6.10 -6.66 16.58
N GLY A 134 6.78 -7.59 17.26
CA GLY A 134 7.84 -7.25 18.24
C GLY A 134 7.43 -7.05 19.70
N GLY A 135 6.25 -7.55 20.13
CA GLY A 135 5.79 -7.55 21.53
C GLY A 135 4.76 -8.65 21.80
N VAL A 136 3.97 -8.56 22.88
CA VAL A 136 2.78 -9.41 23.05
C VAL A 136 1.88 -9.19 21.83
N PRO A 137 1.56 -10.22 21.03
CA PRO A 137 0.85 -10.03 19.78
C PRO A 137 -0.55 -9.45 20.05
N SER A 138 -0.73 -8.17 19.75
CA SER A 138 -2.04 -7.54 19.65
C SER A 138 -2.40 -7.42 18.16
N SER A 139 -3.52 -8.03 17.79
CA SER A 139 -4.08 -7.93 16.44
C SER A 139 -5.53 -7.49 16.50
N GLY A 140 -5.91 -6.53 15.66
CA GLY A 140 -7.27 -6.11 15.42
C GLY A 140 -7.78 -6.53 14.05
N LEU A 141 -9.12 -6.51 13.91
CA LEU A 141 -9.76 -6.55 12.61
C LEU A 141 -9.59 -5.19 11.94
N ALA A 142 -9.00 -5.15 10.75
CA ALA A 142 -8.79 -3.94 9.99
C ALA A 142 -9.88 -3.81 8.92
N THR A 143 -10.78 -2.84 9.06
CA THR A 143 -11.73 -2.50 7.99
C THR A 143 -11.18 -1.32 7.21
N VAL A 144 -10.75 -1.58 5.96
CA VAL A 144 -10.25 -0.53 5.06
C VAL A 144 -11.42 -0.01 4.23
N GLY A 145 -11.66 1.30 4.29
CA GLY A 145 -12.71 1.96 3.54
C GLY A 145 -12.30 2.28 2.10
N GLN A 146 -13.12 3.11 1.45
CA GLN A 146 -12.90 3.47 0.06
C GLN A 146 -11.62 4.28 -0.12
N LYS A 147 -10.96 4.06 -1.26
CA LYS A 147 -9.83 4.86 -1.72
C LYS A 147 -10.23 6.33 -1.83
N ASN A 148 -9.34 7.21 -1.38
CA ASN A 148 -9.54 8.65 -1.19
C ASN A 148 -10.69 8.99 -0.24
N GLY A 149 -10.84 8.19 0.82
CA GLY A 149 -11.88 8.35 1.85
C GLY A 149 -11.40 8.95 3.16
N CYS A 150 -10.10 9.23 3.28
CA CYS A 150 -9.60 10.26 4.17
C CYS A 150 -9.59 11.59 3.40
#